data_AF-A0AAV1HZH5-F1
#
_entry.id   AF-A0AAV1HZH5-F1
#
_cell.length_a   1.000
_cell.length_b   1.000
_cell.length_c   1.000
_cell.angle_alpha   90.00
_cell.angle_beta   90.00
_cell.angle_gamma   90.00
#
_symmetry.space_group_name_H-M   'P 1'
#
loop_
_entity.id
_entity.type
_entity.pdbx_description
1 polymer ?
#
loop_
_entity_poly.entity_id
_entity_poly.type
_entity_poly.pdbx_seq_one_letter_code
_entity_poly.pdbx_strand_id
1 'polypeptide(L)'
;MLNTQYARLLEWRERVREKSVCSCEPTQARADLLADNAFVTPKAIELCGKVAWLYRCSHGGMQVEVHVECHRPPGSFLANLRHLLCIMLMFGHTERVQIEYVPSDAKKCLPPPGEPIGPTHINSGSTLARGHGLIQCWRAEEHQKVFQHELVHCLCFDIKRYPHKLLGKFYKGFYIDDIGCTDKFLGCKTAVLPNEAYTECVADILNTMFVAAELGSSNCLELLDVERRWAVFQAAKVLHHYGFPSLKAFLRSSPDKGTRLVQTSSVFSYLILRAALLFHLDDFLEFKRCYSDSFVSFSKPGTRAKAVRAFTEMGVRLLGSRQLCDAVQEAMKAVPGKVFAKRTLKMTALDLV
;
A
#
# COMPACT_ATOMS: atom_id res chain seq x y z
N MET A 1 17.97 11.73 -5.45
CA MET A 1 16.54 11.87 -5.78
C MET A 1 15.67 12.10 -4.53
N LEU A 2 15.70 11.22 -3.53
CA LEU A 2 14.83 11.32 -2.34
C LEU A 2 14.98 12.63 -1.56
N ASN A 3 16.21 13.08 -1.25
CA ASN A 3 16.42 14.35 -0.54
C ASN A 3 15.80 15.56 -1.27
N THR A 4 15.88 15.58 -2.60
CA THR A 4 15.24 16.63 -3.42
C THR A 4 13.72 16.58 -3.32
N GLN A 5 13.13 15.38 -3.32
CA GLN A 5 11.68 15.22 -3.15
C GLN A 5 11.23 15.60 -1.74
N TYR A 6 12.02 15.26 -0.73
CA TYR A 6 11.75 15.63 0.65
C TYR A 6 11.79 17.15 0.84
N ALA A 7 12.81 17.84 0.32
CA ALA A 7 12.89 19.30 0.36
C ALA A 7 11.68 19.97 -0.31
N ARG A 8 11.25 19.46 -1.48
CA ARG A 8 10.03 19.95 -2.15
C ARG A 8 8.77 19.70 -1.32
N LEU A 9 8.68 18.54 -0.66
CA LEU A 9 7.56 18.22 0.23
C LEU A 9 7.49 19.18 1.41
N LEU A 10 8.62 19.54 2.01
CA LEU A 10 8.67 20.56 3.07
C LEU A 10 8.19 21.93 2.58
N GLU A 11 8.62 22.36 1.38
CA GLU A 11 8.16 23.61 0.78
C GLU A 11 6.64 23.60 0.54
N TRP A 12 6.10 22.53 -0.05
CA TRP A 12 4.66 22.40 -0.29
C TRP A 12 3.85 22.33 1.00
N ARG A 13 4.38 21.66 2.02
CA ARG A 13 3.74 21.57 3.34
C ARG A 13 3.53 22.95 3.94
N GLU A 14 4.55 23.82 3.92
CA GLU A 14 4.39 25.19 4.43
C GLU A 14 3.38 25.99 3.59
N ARG A 15 3.43 25.88 2.25
CA ARG A 15 2.45 26.53 1.37
C ARG A 15 1.01 26.09 1.63
N VAL A 16 0.78 24.78 1.83
CA VAL A 16 -0.54 24.23 2.16
C VAL A 16 -0.96 24.69 3.55
N ARG A 17 -0.07 24.63 4.53
CA ARG A 17 -0.35 25.07 5.90
C ARG A 17 -0.81 26.52 5.97
N GLU A 18 -0.16 27.41 5.21
CA GLU A 18 -0.47 28.84 5.19
C GLU A 18 -1.77 29.18 4.45
N LYS A 19 -2.03 28.49 3.33
CA LYS A 19 -3.06 28.92 2.36
C LYS A 19 -4.26 27.99 2.26
N SER A 20 -4.22 26.82 2.89
CA SER A 20 -5.35 25.89 2.87
C SER A 20 -6.49 26.38 3.76
N VAL A 21 -7.71 26.22 3.28
CA VAL A 21 -8.92 26.43 4.10
C VAL A 21 -9.40 25.06 4.55
N CYS A 22 -9.42 24.82 5.86
CA CYS A 22 -9.92 23.59 6.46
C CYS A 22 -11.23 23.87 7.20
N SER A 23 -12.23 23.01 7.05
CA SER A 23 -13.43 23.02 7.88
C SER A 23 -13.82 21.61 8.32
N CYS A 24 -14.57 21.52 9.41
CA CYS A 24 -15.16 20.29 9.93
C CYS A 24 -16.60 20.61 10.39
N GLU A 25 -17.58 19.89 9.86
CA GLU A 25 -18.99 20.06 10.23
C GLU A 25 -19.69 18.71 10.38
N PRO A 26 -20.70 18.60 11.26
CA PRO A 26 -21.59 17.45 11.27
C PRO A 26 -22.27 17.26 9.90
N THR A 27 -22.47 16.01 9.47
CA THR A 27 -23.15 15.68 8.20
C THR A 27 -24.04 14.44 8.34
N GLN A 28 -24.82 14.13 7.30
CA GLN A 28 -25.59 12.88 7.25
C GLN A 28 -24.65 11.70 6.94
N ALA A 29 -24.84 10.60 7.66
CA ALA A 29 -24.09 9.38 7.42
C ALA A 29 -24.49 8.75 6.07
N ARG A 30 -23.53 8.08 5.40
CA ARG A 30 -23.70 7.51 4.06
C ARG A 30 -23.51 5.99 4.13
N ALA A 31 -24.42 5.34 4.85
CA ALA A 31 -24.33 3.91 5.16
C ALA A 31 -24.33 2.99 3.93
N ASP A 32 -24.89 3.47 2.82
CA ASP A 32 -25.04 2.74 1.55
C ASP A 32 -23.71 2.46 0.86
N LEU A 33 -22.73 3.37 0.94
CA LEU A 33 -21.55 3.30 0.07
C LEU A 33 -20.53 2.25 0.50
N LEU A 34 -20.43 1.98 1.81
CA LEU A 34 -19.54 0.95 2.34
C LEU A 34 -20.22 -0.42 2.45
N ALA A 35 -21.54 -0.47 2.55
CA ALA A 35 -22.29 -1.73 2.65
C ALA A 35 -22.13 -2.62 1.41
N ASP A 36 -21.98 -2.01 0.24
CA ASP A 36 -21.81 -2.74 -1.03
C ASP A 36 -20.36 -3.21 -1.29
N ASN A 37 -19.41 -2.82 -0.44
CA ASN A 37 -18.00 -3.17 -0.63
C ASN A 37 -17.66 -4.47 0.11
N ALA A 38 -17.46 -5.55 -0.67
CA ALA A 38 -17.17 -6.90 -0.17
C ALA A 38 -15.87 -7.02 0.65
N PHE A 39 -15.02 -6.01 0.68
CA PHE A 39 -13.76 -6.00 1.43
C PHE A 39 -13.88 -5.33 2.81
N VAL A 40 -14.99 -4.65 3.08
CA VAL A 40 -15.23 -3.93 4.34
C VAL A 40 -15.48 -4.93 5.47
N THR A 41 -14.85 -4.71 6.62
CA THR A 41 -15.00 -5.60 7.79
C THR A 41 -16.40 -5.45 8.41
N PRO A 42 -16.99 -6.52 8.98
CA PRO A 42 -18.29 -6.43 9.66
C PRO A 42 -18.37 -5.31 10.70
N LYS A 43 -17.30 -5.13 11.48
CA LYS A 43 -17.22 -4.07 12.49
C LYS A 43 -17.26 -2.65 11.91
N ALA A 44 -16.74 -2.45 10.70
CA ALA A 44 -16.86 -1.17 10.02
C ALA A 44 -18.31 -0.94 9.55
N ILE A 45 -18.98 -1.99 9.03
CA ILE A 45 -20.41 -1.92 8.67
C ILE A 45 -21.27 -1.56 9.89
N GLU A 46 -20.97 -2.09 11.08
CA GLU A 46 -21.67 -1.73 12.33
C GLU A 46 -21.49 -0.27 12.76
N LEU A 47 -20.42 0.38 12.32
CA LEU A 47 -20.16 1.80 12.59
C LEU A 47 -20.85 2.70 11.57
N CYS A 48 -21.20 2.16 10.40
CA CYS A 48 -21.85 2.92 9.35
C CYS A 48 -23.22 3.47 9.82
N GLY A 49 -23.55 4.70 9.45
CA GLY A 49 -24.88 5.27 9.65
C GLY A 49 -25.13 5.99 10.98
N LYS A 50 -24.16 6.06 11.90
CA LYS A 50 -24.38 6.55 13.28
C LYS A 50 -24.18 8.06 13.46
N VAL A 51 -22.96 8.54 13.24
CA VAL A 51 -22.57 9.96 13.36
C VAL A 51 -21.52 10.21 12.29
N ALA A 52 -21.70 11.23 11.47
CA ALA A 52 -20.77 11.57 10.41
C ALA A 52 -20.27 13.01 10.54
N TRP A 53 -19.00 13.18 10.19
CA TRP A 53 -18.30 14.45 10.11
C TRP A 53 -17.79 14.64 8.70
N LEU A 54 -17.95 15.82 8.15
CA LEU A 54 -17.38 16.18 6.87
C LEU A 54 -16.22 17.13 7.09
N TYR A 55 -15.03 16.67 6.71
CA TYR A 55 -13.84 17.50 6.66
C TYR A 55 -13.61 17.93 5.23
N ARG A 56 -13.39 19.23 5.04
CA ARG A 56 -13.00 19.76 3.73
C ARG A 56 -11.68 20.50 3.88
N CYS A 57 -10.78 20.27 2.92
CA CYS A 57 -9.55 21.03 2.80
C CYS A 57 -9.38 21.45 1.34
N SER A 58 -9.21 22.75 1.09
CA SER A 58 -9.02 23.28 -0.25
C SER A 58 -7.80 24.18 -0.37
N HIS A 59 -7.18 24.19 -1.55
CA HIS A 59 -6.04 25.04 -1.88
C HIS A 59 -6.00 25.26 -3.40
N GLY A 60 -6.00 26.51 -3.88
CA GLY A 60 -5.79 26.80 -5.31
C GLY A 60 -6.72 26.05 -6.28
N GLY A 61 -7.99 25.86 -5.91
CA GLY A 61 -8.97 25.10 -6.70
C GLY A 61 -9.00 23.59 -6.45
N MET A 62 -7.97 23.02 -5.81
CA MET A 62 -7.98 21.63 -5.35
C MET A 62 -8.86 21.48 -4.11
N GLN A 63 -9.48 20.32 -3.99
CA GLN A 63 -10.32 19.99 -2.84
C GLN A 63 -10.17 18.52 -2.46
N VAL A 64 -9.90 18.28 -1.19
CA VAL A 64 -10.03 16.97 -0.55
C VAL A 64 -11.23 17.05 0.40
N GLU A 65 -12.16 16.13 0.23
CA GLU A 65 -13.26 15.95 1.16
C GLU A 65 -13.22 14.59 1.80
N VAL A 66 -13.39 14.55 3.11
CA VAL A 66 -13.40 13.29 3.85
C VAL A 66 -14.61 13.22 4.76
N HIS A 67 -15.45 12.25 4.46
CA HIS A 67 -16.58 11.85 5.27
C HIS A 67 -16.11 10.83 6.30
N VAL A 68 -16.13 11.19 7.58
CA VAL A 68 -15.68 10.33 8.67
C VAL A 68 -16.87 9.90 9.50
N GLU A 69 -17.12 8.60 9.59
CA GLU A 69 -18.20 8.08 10.43
C GLU A 69 -17.65 7.67 11.80
N CYS A 70 -17.78 8.57 12.77
CA CYS A 70 -17.31 8.36 14.14
C CYS A 70 -18.02 9.28 15.14
N HIS A 71 -18.06 8.86 16.41
CA HIS A 71 -18.65 9.68 17.47
C HIS A 71 -17.85 10.95 17.79
N ARG A 72 -16.52 10.93 17.59
CA ARG A 72 -15.65 12.07 17.87
C ARG A 72 -14.64 12.29 16.73
N PRO A 73 -14.53 13.53 16.22
CA PRO A 73 -13.57 13.86 15.18
C PRO A 73 -12.14 13.65 15.69
N PRO A 74 -11.28 12.85 15.03
CA PRO A 74 -9.90 12.69 15.47
C PRO A 74 -9.13 14.00 15.26
N GLY A 75 -8.51 14.54 16.32
CA GLY A 75 -7.82 15.83 16.24
C GLY A 75 -6.65 15.87 15.23
N SER A 76 -5.98 14.74 15.00
CA SER A 76 -4.89 14.60 14.03
C SER A 76 -5.36 14.53 12.56
N PHE A 77 -6.67 14.40 12.32
CA PHE A 77 -7.18 14.12 10.99
C PHE A 77 -6.96 15.27 9.99
N LEU A 78 -7.03 16.51 10.47
CA LEU A 78 -6.76 17.69 9.64
C LEU A 78 -5.32 17.73 9.11
N ALA A 79 -4.34 17.21 9.87
CA ALA A 79 -2.96 17.11 9.40
C ALA A 79 -2.85 16.14 8.21
N ASN A 80 -3.55 15.00 8.28
CA ASN A 80 -3.59 14.03 7.19
C ASN A 80 -4.19 14.63 5.90
N LEU A 81 -5.23 15.47 5.99
CA LEU A 81 -5.80 16.12 4.81
C LEU A 81 -4.80 17.06 4.13
N ARG A 82 -4.01 17.77 4.93
CA ARG A 82 -2.94 18.64 4.39
C ARG A 82 -1.88 17.81 3.69
N HIS A 83 -1.54 16.61 4.19
CA HIS A 83 -0.62 15.70 3.49
C HIS A 83 -1.16 15.27 2.13
N LEU A 84 -2.45 14.92 2.05
CA LEU A 84 -3.09 14.54 0.79
C LEU A 84 -3.12 15.71 -0.21
N LEU A 85 -3.42 16.92 0.24
CA LEU A 85 -3.30 18.12 -0.60
C LEU A 85 -1.87 18.37 -1.06
N CYS A 86 -0.88 18.18 -0.18
CA CYS A 86 0.53 18.31 -0.56
C CYS A 86 0.89 17.33 -1.67
N ILE A 87 0.44 16.07 -1.57
CA ILE A 87 0.63 15.07 -2.62
C ILE A 87 -0.04 15.55 -3.91
N MET A 88 -1.33 15.92 -3.89
CA MET A 88 -2.05 16.39 -5.08
C MET A 88 -1.34 17.59 -5.75
N LEU A 89 -0.89 18.56 -4.97
CA LEU A 89 -0.12 19.73 -5.41
C LEU A 89 1.22 19.37 -6.03
N MET A 90 1.99 18.49 -5.40
CA MET A 90 3.27 18.01 -5.90
C MET A 90 3.15 17.40 -7.31
N PHE A 91 1.94 16.94 -7.68
CA PHE A 91 1.67 16.31 -8.97
C PHE A 91 0.72 17.11 -9.87
N GLY A 92 0.40 18.36 -9.50
CA GLY A 92 -0.44 19.24 -10.31
C GLY A 92 -1.86 18.70 -10.55
N HIS A 93 -2.35 17.82 -9.67
CA HIS A 93 -3.71 17.30 -9.78
C HIS A 93 -4.69 18.28 -9.15
N THR A 94 -5.68 18.73 -9.91
CA THR A 94 -6.62 19.79 -9.50
C THR A 94 -8.02 19.29 -9.19
N GLU A 95 -8.34 18.04 -9.49
CA GLU A 95 -9.69 17.52 -9.30
C GLU A 95 -9.98 17.22 -7.82
N ARG A 96 -11.27 17.09 -7.52
CA ARG A 96 -11.75 16.77 -6.17
C ARG A 96 -11.52 15.29 -5.89
N VAL A 97 -10.95 15.00 -4.71
CA VAL A 97 -10.85 13.64 -4.16
C VAL A 97 -11.83 13.51 -3.01
N GLN A 98 -12.63 12.43 -3.03
CA GLN A 98 -13.57 12.11 -1.96
C GLN A 98 -13.07 10.90 -1.18
N ILE A 99 -13.11 10.96 0.14
CA ILE A 99 -12.73 9.86 1.01
C ILE A 99 -13.89 9.53 1.95
N GLU A 100 -14.24 8.27 2.03
CA GLU A 100 -15.12 7.71 3.06
C GLU A 100 -14.27 6.95 4.05
N TYR A 101 -14.34 7.35 5.31
CA TYR A 101 -13.50 6.82 6.36
C TYR A 101 -14.32 6.34 7.56
N VAL A 102 -14.23 5.05 7.84
CA VAL A 102 -14.84 4.41 9.00
C VAL A 102 -13.73 3.84 9.88
N PRO A 103 -13.26 4.57 10.90
CA PRO A 103 -12.10 4.19 11.71
C PRO A 103 -12.42 3.01 12.66
N SER A 104 -12.68 1.82 12.13
CA SER A 104 -12.85 0.64 12.98
C SER A 104 -11.54 0.30 13.69
N ASP A 105 -11.64 -0.27 14.88
CA ASP A 105 -10.46 -0.74 15.64
C ASP A 105 -9.95 -2.12 15.17
N ALA A 106 -10.54 -2.68 14.10
CA ALA A 106 -10.15 -3.96 13.52
C ALA A 106 -8.65 -3.96 13.19
N LYS A 107 -7.97 -5.07 13.50
CA LYS A 107 -6.52 -5.20 13.37
C LYS A 107 -6.12 -6.13 12.23
N LYS A 108 -5.07 -5.77 11.51
CA LYS A 108 -4.40 -6.62 10.52
C LYS A 108 -3.63 -7.68 11.25
N CYS A 109 -4.06 -8.93 11.12
CA CYS A 109 -3.45 -10.06 11.79
C CYS A 109 -3.40 -11.29 10.88
N LEU A 110 -2.36 -12.12 11.07
CA LEU A 110 -2.31 -13.45 10.48
C LEU A 110 -3.53 -14.27 10.93
N PRO A 111 -4.14 -15.03 10.02
CA PRO A 111 -5.16 -16.02 10.38
C PRO A 111 -4.52 -17.20 11.14
N PRO A 112 -5.31 -18.12 11.69
CA PRO A 112 -4.82 -19.40 12.19
C PRO A 112 -3.95 -20.15 11.17
N PRO A 113 -2.99 -20.98 11.62
CA PRO A 113 -2.18 -21.81 10.72
C PRO A 113 -3.04 -22.66 9.79
N GLY A 114 -2.68 -22.70 8.51
CA GLY A 114 -3.41 -23.43 7.46
C GLY A 114 -4.51 -22.63 6.78
N GLU A 115 -4.93 -21.48 7.31
CA GLU A 115 -5.88 -20.59 6.66
C GLU A 115 -5.18 -19.57 5.72
N PRO A 116 -5.79 -19.24 4.56
CA PRO A 116 -5.22 -18.27 3.63
C PRO A 116 -5.36 -16.84 4.15
N ILE A 117 -4.33 -16.02 3.92
CA ILE A 117 -4.39 -14.58 4.20
C ILE A 117 -5.31 -13.91 3.16
N GLY A 118 -6.49 -13.49 3.62
CA GLY A 118 -7.49 -12.79 2.81
C GLY A 118 -7.66 -11.29 3.10
N PRO A 119 -8.60 -10.61 2.42
CA PRO A 119 -8.82 -9.17 2.55
C PRO A 119 -9.07 -8.69 3.98
N THR A 120 -9.81 -9.45 4.78
CA THR A 120 -10.07 -9.15 6.20
C THR A 120 -8.81 -9.14 7.07
N HIS A 121 -7.70 -9.71 6.58
CA HIS A 121 -6.44 -9.78 7.31
C HIS A 121 -5.47 -8.64 6.95
N ILE A 122 -5.57 -8.08 5.74
CA ILE A 122 -4.53 -7.17 5.20
C ILE A 122 -5.09 -5.86 4.60
N ASN A 123 -6.31 -5.85 4.06
CA ASN A 123 -6.86 -4.67 3.40
C ASN A 123 -7.47 -3.69 4.41
N SER A 124 -7.29 -2.39 4.16
CA SER A 124 -7.87 -1.31 4.98
C SER A 124 -8.48 -0.18 4.17
N GLY A 125 -8.32 -0.24 2.85
CA GLY A 125 -8.91 0.71 1.93
C GLY A 125 -9.10 0.11 0.55
N SER A 126 -9.80 0.87 -0.28
CA SER A 126 -9.97 0.59 -1.71
C SER A 126 -10.35 1.86 -2.45
N THR A 127 -9.91 1.98 -3.69
CA THR A 127 -10.30 3.06 -4.60
C THR A 127 -11.35 2.56 -5.60
N LEU A 128 -12.50 3.23 -5.64
CA LEU A 128 -13.57 2.91 -6.60
C LEU A 128 -13.38 3.71 -7.90
N ALA A 129 -13.27 3.00 -9.02
CA ALA A 129 -13.07 3.59 -10.36
C ALA A 129 -14.30 4.35 -10.92
N ARG A 130 -15.37 4.51 -10.14
CA ARG A 130 -16.60 5.21 -10.58
C ARG A 130 -16.39 6.73 -10.57
N GLY A 131 -15.81 7.25 -11.64
CA GLY A 131 -16.00 8.62 -12.15
C GLY A 131 -15.41 9.80 -11.36
N HIS A 132 -15.14 9.69 -10.05
CA HIS A 132 -14.82 10.87 -9.23
C HIS A 132 -13.82 10.62 -8.08
N GLY A 133 -12.93 9.63 -8.20
CA GLY A 133 -11.84 9.48 -7.24
C GLY A 133 -12.32 9.24 -5.79
N LEU A 134 -13.25 8.30 -5.62
CA LEU A 134 -13.74 7.89 -4.31
C LEU A 134 -12.78 6.86 -3.68
N ILE A 135 -12.20 7.23 -2.55
CA ILE A 135 -11.39 6.37 -1.69
C ILE A 135 -12.26 5.92 -0.52
N GLN A 136 -12.23 4.64 -0.21
CA GLN A 136 -12.87 4.08 0.97
C GLN A 136 -11.79 3.54 1.90
N CYS A 137 -11.89 3.80 3.20
CA CYS A 137 -10.99 3.29 4.21
C CYS A 137 -11.77 2.92 5.47
N TRP A 138 -11.46 1.78 6.09
CA TRP A 138 -12.31 1.22 7.14
C TRP A 138 -11.55 0.72 8.39
N ARG A 139 -10.28 1.10 8.55
CA ARG A 139 -9.52 0.80 9.77
C ARG A 139 -8.78 2.02 10.27
N ALA A 140 -8.75 2.17 11.59
CA ALA A 140 -7.99 3.23 12.25
C ALA A 140 -6.48 3.03 12.17
N GLU A 141 -6.02 1.78 12.13
CA GLU A 141 -4.59 1.47 11.98
C GLU A 141 -4.06 1.89 10.61
N GLU A 142 -2.90 2.54 10.56
CA GLU A 142 -2.17 2.87 9.32
C GLU A 142 -2.93 3.76 8.33
N HIS A 143 -4.03 4.39 8.75
CA HIS A 143 -4.95 5.11 7.87
C HIS A 143 -4.25 6.21 7.05
N GLN A 144 -3.26 6.91 7.62
CA GLN A 144 -2.49 7.93 6.92
C GLN A 144 -1.77 7.34 5.69
N LYS A 145 -1.09 6.20 5.85
CA LYS A 145 -0.43 5.53 4.73
C LYS A 145 -1.44 4.93 3.76
N VAL A 146 -2.53 4.36 4.26
CA VAL A 146 -3.61 3.81 3.43
C VAL A 146 -4.21 4.91 2.54
N PHE A 147 -4.46 6.11 3.05
CA PHE A 147 -4.91 7.22 2.21
C PHE A 147 -3.92 7.57 1.12
N GLN A 148 -2.62 7.56 1.41
CA GLN A 148 -1.60 7.82 0.39
C GLN A 148 -1.57 6.72 -0.67
N HIS A 149 -1.68 5.46 -0.27
CA HIS A 149 -1.78 4.29 -1.16
C HIS A 149 -2.99 4.43 -2.11
N GLU A 150 -4.17 4.65 -1.55
CA GLU A 150 -5.39 4.79 -2.34
C GLU A 150 -5.38 6.06 -3.20
N LEU A 151 -4.77 7.15 -2.71
CA LEU A 151 -4.60 8.37 -3.50
C LEU A 151 -3.73 8.09 -4.74
N VAL A 152 -2.67 7.28 -4.66
CA VAL A 152 -1.88 6.89 -5.84
C VAL A 152 -2.74 6.17 -6.88
N HIS A 153 -3.63 5.27 -6.47
CA HIS A 153 -4.58 4.61 -7.37
C HIS A 153 -5.60 5.60 -7.97
N CYS A 154 -6.19 6.44 -7.11
CA CYS A 154 -7.17 7.46 -7.45
C CYS A 154 -6.63 8.40 -8.53
N LEU A 155 -5.39 8.86 -8.36
CA LEU A 155 -4.72 9.76 -9.30
C LEU A 155 -4.15 9.05 -10.54
N CYS A 156 -4.38 7.74 -10.67
CA CYS A 156 -3.86 6.93 -11.77
C CYS A 156 -2.33 6.97 -11.90
N PHE A 157 -1.63 7.11 -10.78
CA PHE A 157 -0.18 7.18 -10.69
C PHE A 157 0.50 5.81 -10.57
N ASP A 158 -0.29 4.74 -10.53
CA ASP A 158 0.14 3.36 -10.47
C ASP A 158 0.37 2.71 -11.85
N ILE A 159 0.90 1.49 -11.83
CA ILE A 159 1.11 0.69 -13.05
C ILE A 159 -0.21 0.02 -13.44
N LYS A 160 -0.85 0.47 -14.52
CA LYS A 160 -2.08 -0.15 -15.01
C LYS A 160 -1.83 -1.19 -16.10
N ARG A 161 -2.66 -2.25 -16.09
CA ARG A 161 -2.79 -3.29 -17.13
C ARG A 161 -1.50 -4.11 -17.36
N TYR A 162 -1.41 -5.26 -16.69
CA TYR A 162 -0.34 -6.23 -16.92
C TYR A 162 -0.74 -7.23 -18.01
N PRO A 163 0.04 -7.39 -19.08
CA PRO A 163 -0.13 -8.49 -20.03
C PRO A 163 -0.03 -9.84 -19.31
N HIS A 164 -0.97 -10.75 -19.58
CA HIS A 164 -1.01 -12.11 -19.02
C HIS A 164 0.35 -12.83 -19.09
N LYS A 165 1.02 -12.75 -20.25
CA LYS A 165 2.33 -13.38 -20.48
C LYS A 165 3.42 -12.90 -19.51
N LEU A 166 3.33 -11.67 -19.02
CA LEU A 166 4.28 -11.13 -18.03
C LEU A 166 3.96 -11.63 -16.62
N LEU A 167 2.67 -11.72 -16.25
CA LEU A 167 2.27 -12.30 -14.96
C LEU A 167 2.69 -13.76 -14.83
N GLY A 168 2.67 -14.52 -15.93
CA GLY A 168 3.17 -15.90 -15.98
C GLY A 168 4.63 -16.04 -15.52
N LYS A 169 5.46 -14.98 -15.59
CA LYS A 169 6.81 -15.01 -15.01
C LYS A 169 6.77 -15.09 -13.48
N PHE A 170 5.79 -14.46 -12.84
CA PHE A 170 5.62 -14.57 -11.41
C PHE A 170 5.10 -15.96 -11.02
N TYR A 171 4.00 -16.44 -11.62
CA TYR A 171 3.46 -17.76 -11.27
C TYR A 171 4.42 -18.92 -11.57
N LYS A 172 5.24 -18.84 -12.64
CA LYS A 172 6.22 -19.89 -12.96
C LYS A 172 7.49 -19.79 -12.13
N GLY A 173 7.90 -18.57 -11.79
CA GLY A 173 9.13 -18.30 -11.03
C GLY A 173 8.94 -18.39 -9.52
N PHE A 174 7.71 -18.28 -9.05
CA PHE A 174 7.36 -18.29 -7.64
C PHE A 174 6.22 -19.26 -7.42
N TYR A 175 6.26 -19.97 -6.30
CA TYR A 175 5.37 -21.09 -6.04
C TYR A 175 3.99 -20.62 -5.52
N ILE A 176 3.32 -19.81 -6.35
CA ILE A 176 2.02 -19.17 -6.11
C ILE A 176 0.95 -20.04 -6.77
N ASP A 177 -0.12 -20.29 -6.04
CA ASP A 177 -1.22 -21.05 -6.59
C ASP A 177 -1.93 -20.28 -7.72
N ASP A 178 -2.26 -20.95 -8.81
CA ASP A 178 -2.89 -20.39 -10.01
C ASP A 178 -4.30 -20.97 -10.25
N ILE A 179 -4.90 -21.58 -9.22
CA ILE A 179 -6.25 -22.15 -9.30
C ILE A 179 -7.27 -21.10 -9.73
N GLY A 180 -8.02 -21.44 -10.78
CA GLY A 180 -9.07 -20.58 -11.36
C GLY A 180 -8.53 -19.48 -12.27
N CYS A 181 -7.21 -19.37 -12.45
CA CYS A 181 -6.58 -18.40 -13.33
C CYS A 181 -6.51 -18.97 -14.75
N THR A 182 -7.59 -18.79 -15.52
CA THR A 182 -7.60 -19.10 -16.96
C THR A 182 -6.78 -18.06 -17.74
N ASP A 183 -6.54 -18.29 -19.05
CA ASP A 183 -5.83 -17.37 -19.95
C ASP A 183 -6.39 -15.92 -19.95
N LYS A 184 -7.59 -15.71 -19.40
CA LYS A 184 -8.26 -14.42 -19.29
C LYS A 184 -8.33 -13.85 -17.85
N PHE A 185 -7.83 -14.55 -16.83
CA PHE A 185 -7.85 -14.18 -15.39
C PHE A 185 -9.23 -13.80 -14.80
N LEU A 186 -10.33 -13.89 -15.57
CA LEU A 186 -11.69 -13.75 -15.07
C LEU A 186 -11.98 -14.89 -14.08
N GLY A 187 -12.12 -14.55 -12.80
CA GLY A 187 -12.38 -15.52 -11.71
C GLY A 187 -11.12 -16.10 -11.04
N CYS A 188 -9.92 -15.57 -11.33
CA CYS A 188 -8.70 -15.98 -10.65
C CYS A 188 -8.77 -15.61 -9.17
N LYS A 189 -8.73 -16.63 -8.30
CA LYS A 189 -8.85 -16.45 -6.85
C LYS A 189 -7.55 -15.95 -6.22
N THR A 190 -6.42 -16.12 -6.91
CA THR A 190 -5.05 -15.91 -6.40
C THR A 190 -4.28 -14.86 -7.20
N ALA A 191 -4.98 -13.87 -7.77
CA ALA A 191 -4.42 -12.91 -8.72
C ALA A 191 -3.18 -12.17 -8.15
N VAL A 192 -2.05 -12.33 -8.83
CA VAL A 192 -0.84 -11.53 -8.63
C VAL A 192 -1.02 -10.17 -9.29
N LEU A 193 -0.96 -9.11 -8.47
CA LEU A 193 -1.14 -7.72 -8.90
C LEU A 193 0.14 -6.93 -8.61
N PRO A 194 1.17 -6.95 -9.48
CA PRO A 194 2.46 -6.30 -9.16
C PRO A 194 2.36 -4.78 -8.99
N ASN A 195 1.29 -4.16 -9.51
CA ASN A 195 0.97 -2.74 -9.26
C ASN A 195 0.77 -2.45 -7.77
N GLU A 196 0.19 -3.37 -7.00
CA GLU A 196 -0.01 -3.19 -5.56
C GLU A 196 1.34 -3.03 -4.84
N ALA A 197 2.34 -3.82 -5.24
CA ALA A 197 3.69 -3.71 -4.69
C ALA A 197 4.35 -2.36 -5.03
N TYR A 198 4.14 -1.87 -6.26
CA TYR A 198 4.60 -0.55 -6.68
C TYR A 198 3.94 0.54 -5.85
N THR A 199 2.61 0.55 -5.77
CA THR A 199 1.85 1.56 -5.05
C THR A 199 2.22 1.58 -3.57
N GLU A 200 2.35 0.41 -2.97
CA GLU A 200 2.75 0.28 -1.57
C GLU A 200 4.16 0.84 -1.32
N CYS A 201 5.14 0.58 -2.18
CA CYS A 201 6.48 1.16 -2.05
C CYS A 201 6.47 2.69 -2.17
N VAL A 202 5.66 3.24 -3.07
CA VAL A 202 5.50 4.69 -3.20
C VAL A 202 4.86 5.28 -1.95
N ALA A 203 3.81 4.64 -1.43
CA ALA A 203 3.13 5.05 -0.20
C ALA A 203 4.08 4.98 1.01
N ASP A 204 4.94 3.96 1.12
CA ASP A 204 5.94 3.89 2.20
C ASP A 204 6.92 5.05 2.17
N ILE A 205 7.43 5.41 0.99
CA ILE A 205 8.38 6.51 0.85
C ILE A 205 7.71 7.84 1.18
N LEU A 206 6.49 8.09 0.67
CA LEU A 206 5.72 9.29 1.01
C LEU A 206 5.42 9.35 2.51
N ASN A 207 4.98 8.24 3.12
CA ASN A 207 4.63 8.21 4.53
C ASN A 207 5.86 8.50 5.40
N THR A 208 7.00 7.92 5.04
CA THR A 208 8.27 8.18 5.70
C THR A 208 8.66 9.66 5.61
N MET A 209 8.48 10.30 4.45
CA MET A 209 8.74 11.73 4.29
C MET A 209 7.83 12.59 5.18
N PHE A 210 6.53 12.28 5.23
CA PHE A 210 5.61 13.04 6.10
C PHE A 210 5.93 12.85 7.58
N VAL A 211 6.16 11.61 8.03
CA VAL A 211 6.55 11.32 9.41
C VAL A 211 7.86 12.04 9.77
N ALA A 212 8.86 12.02 8.88
CA ALA A 212 10.10 12.78 9.10
C ALA A 212 9.83 14.27 9.29
N ALA A 213 8.99 14.86 8.44
CA ALA A 213 8.63 16.29 8.50
C ALA A 213 7.85 16.65 9.77
N GLU A 214 7.01 15.75 10.27
CA GLU A 214 6.24 15.93 11.50
C GLU A 214 7.13 15.85 12.75
N LEU A 215 8.10 14.93 12.73
CA LEU A 215 9.11 14.81 13.80
C LEU A 215 10.16 15.92 13.77
N GLY A 216 10.13 16.82 12.77
CA GLY A 216 11.20 17.80 12.53
C GLY A 216 12.55 17.13 12.22
N SER A 217 12.54 15.87 11.81
CA SER A 217 13.73 15.10 11.50
C SER A 217 14.22 15.42 10.10
N SER A 218 15.51 15.70 9.97
CA SER A 218 16.17 15.79 8.66
C SER A 218 16.45 14.40 8.07
N ASN A 219 16.30 13.32 8.84
CA ASN A 219 16.74 11.98 8.44
C ASN A 219 15.59 11.05 8.02
N CYS A 220 14.89 11.43 6.93
CA CYS A 220 13.91 10.56 6.27
C CYS A 220 14.49 9.20 5.84
N LEU A 221 15.81 9.10 5.60
CA LEU A 221 16.44 7.86 5.15
C LEU A 221 16.54 6.82 6.28
N GLU A 222 16.76 7.24 7.52
CA GLU A 222 16.73 6.33 8.67
C GLU A 222 15.34 5.71 8.87
N LEU A 223 14.29 6.53 8.83
CA LEU A 223 12.91 6.03 8.91
C LEU A 223 12.58 5.11 7.73
N LEU A 224 13.10 5.40 6.53
CA LEU A 224 12.91 4.52 5.38
C LEU A 224 13.63 3.19 5.57
N ASP A 225 14.80 3.18 6.22
CA ASP A 225 15.52 1.95 6.53
C ASP A 225 14.77 1.09 7.56
N VAL A 226 14.08 1.71 8.52
CA VAL A 226 13.14 1.02 9.42
C VAL A 226 12.04 0.33 8.60
N GLU A 227 11.42 1.03 7.65
CA GLU A 227 10.42 0.45 6.75
C GLU A 227 10.96 -0.70 5.88
N ARG A 228 12.19 -0.57 5.36
CA ARG A 228 12.85 -1.62 4.56
C ARG A 228 13.01 -2.90 5.37
N ARG A 229 13.51 -2.80 6.60
CA ARG A 229 13.68 -3.93 7.52
C ARG A 229 12.33 -4.52 7.91
N TRP A 230 11.34 -3.67 8.16
CA TRP A 230 9.98 -4.12 8.47
C TRP A 230 9.35 -4.90 7.32
N ALA A 231 9.48 -4.44 6.08
CA ALA A 231 8.98 -5.14 4.90
C ALA A 231 9.63 -6.53 4.74
N VAL A 232 10.95 -6.65 4.93
CA VAL A 232 11.65 -7.95 4.93
C VAL A 232 11.13 -8.86 6.04
N PHE A 233 10.91 -8.33 7.24
CA PHE A 233 10.32 -9.10 8.36
C PHE A 233 8.89 -9.57 8.06
N GLN A 234 8.08 -8.72 7.43
CA GLN A 234 6.73 -9.10 7.01
C GLN A 234 6.74 -10.19 5.94
N ALA A 235 7.64 -10.12 4.95
CA ALA A 235 7.82 -11.19 3.96
C ALA A 235 8.22 -12.52 4.63
N ALA A 236 9.18 -12.47 5.56
CA ALA A 236 9.61 -13.63 6.34
C ALA A 236 8.46 -14.28 7.13
N LYS A 237 7.60 -13.46 7.76
CA LYS A 237 6.41 -13.95 8.48
C LYS A 237 5.42 -14.66 7.58
N VAL A 238 5.11 -14.09 6.42
CA VAL A 238 4.20 -14.73 5.45
C VAL A 238 4.76 -16.05 4.97
N LEU A 239 6.04 -16.08 4.58
CA LEU A 239 6.67 -17.32 4.13
C LEU A 239 6.65 -18.39 5.22
N HIS A 240 6.91 -18.01 6.48
CA HIS A 240 6.82 -18.91 7.62
C HIS A 240 5.38 -19.42 7.85
N HIS A 241 4.36 -18.55 7.75
CA HIS A 241 2.94 -18.91 7.88
C HIS A 241 2.53 -19.99 6.87
N TYR A 242 3.01 -19.88 5.63
CA TYR A 242 2.74 -20.86 4.57
C TYR A 242 3.71 -22.06 4.58
N GLY A 243 4.54 -22.21 5.62
CA GLY A 243 5.42 -23.38 5.77
C GLY A 243 6.66 -23.39 4.86
N PHE A 244 7.00 -22.27 4.21
CA PHE A 244 8.25 -22.17 3.46
C PHE A 244 9.42 -21.97 4.42
N PRO A 245 10.47 -22.81 4.39
CA PRO A 245 11.61 -22.69 5.30
C PRO A 245 12.57 -21.55 4.94
N SER A 246 12.48 -21.01 3.73
CA SER A 246 13.29 -19.89 3.25
C SER A 246 12.65 -19.24 2.00
N LEU A 247 13.05 -18.01 1.66
CA LEU A 247 12.72 -17.41 0.36
C LEU A 247 13.24 -18.28 -0.79
N LYS A 248 14.45 -18.82 -0.68
CA LYS A 248 15.05 -19.69 -1.69
C LYS A 248 14.25 -20.97 -1.93
N ALA A 249 13.63 -21.53 -0.89
CA ALA A 249 12.69 -22.64 -1.04
C ALA A 249 11.46 -22.20 -1.82
N PHE A 250 10.87 -21.05 -1.47
CA PHE A 250 9.76 -20.46 -2.23
C PHE A 250 10.09 -20.19 -3.72
N LEU A 251 11.34 -19.86 -4.05
CA LEU A 251 11.85 -19.71 -5.43
C LEU A 251 12.07 -21.04 -6.17
N ARG A 252 12.35 -22.13 -5.45
CA ARG A 252 12.86 -23.40 -6.01
C ARG A 252 11.94 -24.60 -5.77
N SER A 253 10.82 -24.43 -5.09
CA SER A 253 9.89 -25.52 -4.77
C SER A 253 9.51 -26.26 -6.06
N SER A 254 9.66 -27.59 -6.05
CA SER A 254 9.20 -28.48 -7.12
C SER A 254 7.70 -28.72 -6.98
N PRO A 255 6.90 -28.78 -8.07
CA PRO A 255 5.45 -29.11 -8.10
C PRO A 255 5.02 -30.24 -7.14
N ASP A 256 5.93 -31.18 -6.86
CA ASP A 256 5.64 -32.44 -6.17
C ASP A 256 5.54 -32.34 -4.64
N LYS A 257 5.86 -31.18 -4.03
CA LYS A 257 5.86 -31.00 -2.56
C LYS A 257 4.61 -30.31 -2.00
N GLY A 258 3.61 -30.02 -2.82
CA GLY A 258 2.25 -29.59 -2.40
C GLY A 258 2.12 -28.23 -1.69
N THR A 259 3.20 -27.59 -1.27
CA THR A 259 3.15 -26.33 -0.48
C THR A 259 3.11 -25.12 -1.40
N ARG A 260 1.93 -24.59 -1.71
CA ARG A 260 1.73 -23.38 -2.54
C ARG A 260 1.31 -22.17 -1.71
N LEU A 261 1.69 -20.97 -2.15
CA LEU A 261 1.12 -19.73 -1.62
C LEU A 261 -0.32 -19.59 -2.16
N VAL A 262 -1.29 -19.96 -1.34
CA VAL A 262 -2.73 -19.77 -1.62
C VAL A 262 -3.15 -18.43 -1.02
N GLN A 263 -3.48 -17.46 -1.87
CA GLN A 263 -3.87 -16.12 -1.46
C GLN A 263 -5.28 -15.80 -1.97
N THR A 264 -6.09 -15.10 -1.17
CA THR A 264 -7.39 -14.54 -1.61
C THR A 264 -7.37 -13.01 -1.66
N SER A 265 -6.22 -12.41 -1.36
CA SER A 265 -5.85 -11.01 -1.60
C SER A 265 -4.46 -10.98 -2.25
N SER A 266 -3.94 -9.80 -2.59
CA SER A 266 -2.63 -9.64 -3.25
C SER A 266 -1.44 -9.74 -2.28
N VAL A 267 -1.45 -10.75 -1.41
CA VAL A 267 -0.45 -11.02 -0.36
C VAL A 267 0.96 -11.06 -0.91
N PHE A 268 1.18 -11.75 -2.03
CA PHE A 268 2.48 -11.79 -2.70
C PHE A 268 2.97 -10.39 -3.06
N SER A 269 2.11 -9.56 -3.63
CA SER A 269 2.48 -8.21 -4.04
C SER A 269 2.75 -7.31 -2.84
N TYR A 270 1.81 -7.24 -1.90
CA TYR A 270 1.89 -6.38 -0.72
C TYR A 270 3.08 -6.73 0.17
N LEU A 271 3.38 -8.02 0.37
CA LEU A 271 4.33 -8.42 1.41
C LEU A 271 5.65 -8.94 0.85
N ILE A 272 5.65 -9.69 -0.25
CA ILE A 272 6.87 -10.35 -0.76
C ILE A 272 7.55 -9.49 -1.83
N LEU A 273 6.82 -9.11 -2.89
CA LEU A 273 7.38 -8.28 -3.96
C LEU A 273 7.74 -6.87 -3.45
N ARG A 274 6.88 -6.26 -2.63
CA ARG A 274 7.18 -4.99 -1.94
C ARG A 274 8.49 -5.06 -1.15
N ALA A 275 8.72 -6.12 -0.37
CA ALA A 275 9.95 -6.28 0.39
C ALA A 275 11.18 -6.31 -0.54
N ALA A 276 11.10 -6.98 -1.69
CA ALA A 276 12.18 -7.00 -2.67
C ALA A 276 12.46 -5.60 -3.27
N LEU A 277 11.41 -4.84 -3.58
CA LEU A 277 11.52 -3.49 -4.13
C LEU A 277 12.12 -2.50 -3.13
N LEU A 278 11.67 -2.52 -1.87
CA LEU A 278 12.21 -1.66 -0.81
C LEU A 278 13.63 -2.07 -0.41
N PHE A 279 13.92 -3.37 -0.34
CA PHE A 279 15.26 -3.84 -0.03
C PHE A 279 16.27 -3.36 -1.07
N HIS A 280 15.90 -3.41 -2.36
CA HIS A 280 16.69 -2.88 -3.48
C HIS A 280 16.18 -1.51 -3.93
N LEU A 281 16.05 -0.59 -2.97
CA LEU A 281 15.48 0.73 -3.19
C LEU A 281 16.13 1.47 -4.37
N ASP A 282 17.46 1.41 -4.51
CA ASP A 282 18.16 2.11 -5.59
C ASP A 282 17.74 1.61 -6.99
N ASP A 283 17.56 0.30 -7.16
CA ASP A 283 17.04 -0.30 -8.40
C ASP A 283 15.61 0.20 -8.69
N PHE A 284 14.76 0.29 -7.66
CA PHE A 284 13.40 0.81 -7.77
C PHE A 284 13.38 2.30 -8.15
N LEU A 285 14.22 3.11 -7.52
CA LEU A 285 14.35 4.55 -7.79
C LEU A 285 14.90 4.80 -9.20
N GLU A 286 15.84 3.97 -9.66
CA GLU A 286 16.39 4.04 -11.01
C GLU A 286 15.35 3.66 -12.07
N PHE A 287 14.57 2.60 -11.82
CA PHE A 287 13.41 2.27 -12.64
C PHE A 287 12.44 3.46 -12.75
N LYS A 288 12.14 4.10 -11.62
CA LYS A 288 11.27 5.30 -11.58
C LYS A 288 11.84 6.44 -12.43
N ARG A 289 13.14 6.72 -12.32
CA ARG A 289 13.83 7.75 -13.11
C ARG A 289 13.74 7.48 -14.62
N CYS A 290 13.83 6.22 -15.02
CA CYS A 290 13.78 5.83 -16.44
C CYS A 290 12.37 5.93 -17.05
N TYR A 291 11.33 5.59 -16.29
CA TYR A 291 9.98 5.35 -16.83
C TYR A 291 8.90 6.30 -16.33
N SER A 292 9.26 7.29 -15.51
CA SER A 292 8.34 8.32 -15.06
C SER A 292 8.90 9.73 -15.20
N ASP A 293 8.00 10.69 -15.37
CA ASP A 293 8.27 12.13 -15.28
C ASP A 293 8.24 12.64 -13.83
N SER A 294 7.68 11.87 -12.89
CA SER A 294 7.60 12.25 -11.49
C SER A 294 7.90 11.08 -10.53
N PHE A 295 8.17 11.43 -9.27
CA PHE A 295 8.47 10.44 -8.25
C PHE A 295 7.30 9.48 -7.99
N VAL A 296 6.04 9.89 -8.20
CA VAL A 296 4.85 9.09 -7.87
C VAL A 296 4.16 8.55 -9.11
N SER A 297 3.96 9.38 -10.14
CA SER A 297 3.22 8.99 -11.36
C SER A 297 3.89 7.86 -12.13
N PHE A 298 3.12 7.05 -12.84
CA PHE A 298 3.64 6.08 -13.78
C PHE A 298 3.44 6.58 -15.21
N SER A 299 4.49 6.42 -16.02
CA SER A 299 4.57 6.63 -17.47
C SER A 299 4.77 8.07 -17.96
N LYS A 300 5.92 8.26 -18.61
CA LYS A 300 6.03 9.11 -19.80
C LYS A 300 5.07 8.59 -20.89
N PRO A 301 4.31 9.44 -21.60
CA PRO A 301 3.52 9.02 -22.74
C PRO A 301 4.32 8.12 -23.70
N GLY A 302 3.73 7.00 -24.14
CA GLY A 302 4.39 6.04 -25.05
C GLY A 302 5.32 5.01 -24.40
N THR A 303 5.67 5.11 -23.12
CA THR A 303 6.61 4.17 -22.47
C THR A 303 5.94 3.03 -21.69
N ARG A 304 4.61 3.06 -21.54
CA ARG A 304 3.85 2.20 -20.62
C ARG A 304 4.15 0.70 -20.78
N ALA A 305 4.10 0.18 -22.00
CA ALA A 305 4.35 -1.25 -22.24
C ALA A 305 5.80 -1.67 -21.90
N LYS A 306 6.78 -0.81 -22.22
CA LYS A 306 8.19 -1.03 -21.88
C LYS A 306 8.40 -0.98 -20.38
N ALA A 307 7.76 -0.03 -19.69
CA ALA A 307 7.83 0.13 -18.26
C ALA A 307 7.21 -1.06 -17.50
N VAL A 308 6.05 -1.57 -17.92
CA VAL A 308 5.42 -2.77 -17.33
C VAL A 308 6.33 -3.99 -17.46
N ARG A 309 6.95 -4.18 -18.64
CA ARG A 309 7.92 -5.26 -18.88
C ARG A 309 9.15 -5.10 -18.00
N ALA A 310 9.76 -3.91 -17.97
CA ALA A 310 10.93 -3.62 -17.17
C ALA A 310 10.66 -3.81 -15.67
N PHE A 311 9.51 -3.38 -15.17
CA PHE A 311 9.10 -3.59 -13.78
C PHE A 311 8.96 -5.08 -13.44
N THR A 312 8.33 -5.85 -14.32
CA THR A 312 8.18 -7.31 -14.16
C THR A 312 9.54 -7.99 -14.10
N GLU A 313 10.44 -7.66 -15.03
CA GLU A 313 11.79 -8.24 -15.11
C GLU A 313 12.65 -7.86 -13.90
N MET A 314 12.57 -6.60 -13.47
CA MET A 314 13.17 -6.14 -12.24
C MET A 314 12.64 -6.92 -11.04
N GLY A 315 11.31 -7.01 -10.85
CA GLY A 315 10.71 -7.73 -9.73
C GLY A 315 11.18 -9.19 -9.64
N VAL A 316 11.19 -9.91 -10.76
CA VAL A 316 11.70 -11.30 -10.83
C VAL A 316 13.18 -11.37 -10.44
N ARG A 317 14.02 -10.48 -10.99
CA ARG A 317 15.46 -10.42 -10.67
C ARG A 317 15.70 -10.16 -9.19
N LEU A 318 15.02 -9.15 -8.63
CA LEU A 318 15.22 -8.72 -7.24
C LEU A 318 14.82 -9.79 -6.24
N LEU A 319 13.70 -10.48 -6.49
CA LEU A 319 13.25 -11.60 -5.66
C LEU A 319 14.25 -12.77 -5.67
N GLY A 320 14.97 -12.97 -6.77
CA GLY A 320 16.04 -13.97 -6.90
C GLY A 320 17.39 -13.56 -6.33
N SER A 321 17.53 -12.33 -5.81
CA SER A 321 18.83 -11.84 -5.31
C SER A 321 19.27 -12.58 -4.04
N ARG A 322 20.58 -12.84 -3.95
CA ARG A 322 21.18 -13.52 -2.79
C ARG A 322 21.03 -12.70 -1.52
N GLN A 323 21.25 -11.38 -1.60
CA GLN A 323 21.18 -10.49 -0.45
C GLN A 323 19.78 -10.46 0.17
N LEU A 324 18.72 -10.42 -0.64
CA LEU A 324 17.35 -10.51 -0.13
C LEU A 324 17.07 -11.87 0.49
N CYS A 325 17.51 -12.96 -0.14
CA CYS A 325 17.33 -14.30 0.40
C CYS A 325 17.97 -14.44 1.79
N ASP A 326 19.19 -13.95 1.95
CA ASP A 326 19.93 -13.98 3.22
C ASP A 326 19.23 -13.12 4.28
N ALA A 327 18.77 -11.91 3.91
CA ALA A 327 18.06 -11.01 4.81
C ALA A 327 16.70 -11.58 5.28
N VAL A 328 15.92 -12.17 4.37
CA VAL A 328 14.66 -12.85 4.70
C VAL A 328 14.93 -14.06 5.59
N GLN A 329 15.97 -14.85 5.30
CA GLN A 329 16.34 -16.01 6.12
C GLN A 329 16.69 -15.60 7.55
N GLU A 330 17.41 -14.49 7.72
CA GLU A 330 17.73 -13.95 9.04
C GLU A 330 16.47 -13.48 9.76
N ALA A 331 15.61 -12.71 9.09
CA ALA A 331 14.34 -12.27 9.65
C ALA A 331 13.43 -13.44 10.05
N MET A 332 13.44 -14.56 9.30
CA MET A 332 12.70 -15.77 9.64
C MET A 332 13.13 -16.38 10.99
N LYS A 333 14.41 -16.28 11.37
CA LYS A 333 14.89 -16.76 12.69
C LYS A 333 14.28 -15.95 13.84
N ALA A 334 13.92 -14.69 13.59
CA ALA A 334 13.26 -13.83 14.57
C ALA A 334 11.74 -14.03 14.64
N VAL A 335 11.12 -14.69 13.65
CA VAL A 335 9.67 -14.91 13.61
C VAL A 335 9.18 -15.71 14.83
N PRO A 336 9.84 -16.79 15.30
CA PRO A 336 9.46 -17.47 16.55
C PRO A 336 9.56 -16.64 17.85
N GLY A 337 9.95 -15.37 17.82
CA GLY A 337 10.10 -14.46 18.98
C GLY A 337 8.82 -13.78 19.54
N LYS A 338 8.85 -12.47 19.79
CA LYS A 338 7.81 -11.70 20.52
C LYS A 338 6.38 -11.84 19.93
N VAL A 339 5.37 -12.02 20.79
CA VAL A 339 3.97 -12.40 20.43
C VAL A 339 3.25 -11.38 19.53
N PHE A 340 3.39 -10.08 19.77
CA PHE A 340 2.67 -9.06 18.99
C PHE A 340 3.18 -8.96 17.54
N ALA A 341 4.49 -8.80 17.38
CA ALA A 341 5.12 -8.63 16.06
C ALA A 341 4.88 -9.84 15.13
N LYS A 342 4.70 -11.03 15.72
CA LYS A 342 4.30 -12.26 15.02
C LYS A 342 2.94 -12.16 14.35
N ARG A 343 1.93 -11.67 15.09
CA ARG A 343 0.55 -11.75 14.63
C ARG A 343 0.19 -10.62 13.70
N THR A 344 0.74 -9.42 13.90
CA THR A 344 0.33 -8.27 13.10
C THR A 344 0.75 -8.38 11.63
N LEU A 345 -0.15 -7.97 10.73
CA LEU A 345 0.11 -7.75 9.30
C LEU A 345 0.13 -6.26 8.94
N LYS A 346 0.45 -5.40 9.92
CA LYS A 346 0.72 -3.98 9.69
C LYS A 346 1.75 -3.81 8.58
N MET A 347 1.43 -2.95 7.63
CA MET A 347 2.26 -2.65 6.48
C MET A 347 3.33 -1.59 6.77
N THR A 348 3.28 -0.85 7.88
CA THR A 348 4.28 0.14 8.29
C THR A 348 4.72 -0.11 9.73
N ALA A 349 6.00 0.10 9.99
CA ALA A 349 6.58 0.10 11.34
C ALA A 349 6.50 1.48 12.01
N LEU A 350 6.32 2.56 11.24
CA LEU A 350 6.28 3.91 11.78
C LEU A 350 5.08 4.13 12.72
N ASP A 351 3.99 3.39 12.54
CA ASP A 351 2.83 3.35 13.46
C ASP A 351 3.09 2.57 14.77
N LEU A 352 4.31 2.07 14.98
CA LEU A 352 4.72 1.35 16.20
C LEU A 352 5.71 2.16 17.06
N VAL A 353 6.22 3.27 16.52
CA VAL A 353 7.13 4.22 17.18
C VAL A 353 6.28 5.35 17.73
#